data_AF-A0A4D7C8C1-F1
#
_entry.id   AF-A0A4D7C8C1-F1
#
_cell.length_a   1.000
_cell.length_b   1.000
_cell.length_c   1.000
_cell.angle_alpha   90.00
_cell.angle_beta   90.00
_cell.angle_gamma   90.00
#
_symmetry.space_group_name_H-M   'P 1'
#
loop_
_entity.id
_entity.type
_entity.pdbx_description
1 polymer ?
#
loop_
_entity_poly.entity_id
_entity_poly.type
_entity_poly.pdbx_seq_one_letter_code
_entity_poly.pdbx_strand_id
1 'polypeptide(L)'
;MLPVSSPKVPVAFALAEAGYAALRTGDRREAARLLRAALDSAPEPAQAAQWRADLRRLTKRVFVSSYWVARRALGQADVLAGQRALTGPQAGLTLGVRLDPLARRPVDATARINVAPASAGVPGGQRQAALGLAWRPLGGDALVLAAERLVALDGSGRNDWLARASGGVGRGFGPTLEAPNVGFMRASMGRRL
;
A
#
# COMPACT_ATOMS: atom_id res chain seq x y z
N MET A 1 -19.82 26.73 -36.48
CA MET A 1 -20.76 26.20 -35.47
C MET A 1 -19.95 25.92 -34.21
N LEU A 2 -20.01 26.80 -33.21
CA LEU A 2 -19.30 26.57 -31.94
C LEU A 2 -20.13 25.59 -31.10
N PRO A 3 -19.53 24.54 -30.51
CA PRO A 3 -20.26 23.62 -29.65
C PRO A 3 -20.74 24.38 -28.41
N VAL A 4 -22.06 24.45 -28.23
CA VAL A 4 -22.68 25.01 -27.03
C VAL A 4 -22.41 24.04 -25.89
N SER A 5 -21.57 24.44 -24.94
CA SER A 5 -21.27 23.68 -23.73
C SER A 5 -22.58 23.44 -22.96
N SER A 6 -22.98 22.17 -22.81
CA SER A 6 -24.18 21.83 -22.05
C SER A 6 -24.01 22.21 -20.56
N PRO A 7 -25.00 22.87 -19.92
CA PRO A 7 -24.90 23.36 -18.53
C PRO A 7 -24.68 22.26 -17.48
N LYS A 8 -24.84 20.98 -17.86
CA LYS A 8 -24.52 19.80 -17.03
C LYS A 8 -23.01 19.60 -16.81
N VAL A 9 -22.17 20.03 -17.76
CA VAL A 9 -20.71 19.85 -17.69
C VAL A 9 -20.07 20.74 -16.61
N PRO A 10 -20.42 22.03 -16.48
CA PRO A 10 -19.95 22.87 -15.37
C PRO A 10 -20.30 22.32 -13.98
N VAL A 11 -21.51 21.78 -13.81
CA VAL A 11 -21.96 21.21 -12.52
C VAL A 11 -21.15 19.97 -12.15
N ALA A 12 -20.92 19.07 -13.11
CA ALA A 12 -20.12 17.87 -12.90
C ALA A 12 -18.68 18.21 -12.44
N PHE A 13 -18.08 19.20 -13.10
CA PHE A 13 -16.73 19.65 -12.77
C PHE A 13 -16.66 20.27 -11.36
N ALA A 14 -17.60 21.16 -11.01
CA ALA A 14 -17.65 21.78 -9.69
C ALA A 14 -17.82 20.73 -8.57
N LEU A 15 -18.65 19.69 -8.79
CA LEU A 15 -18.79 18.58 -7.85
C LEU A 15 -17.49 17.79 -7.69
N ALA A 16 -16.78 17.52 -8.79
CA ALA A 16 -15.50 16.83 -8.74
C ALA A 16 -14.43 17.67 -7.99
N GLU A 17 -14.34 18.98 -8.25
CA GLU A 17 -13.44 19.88 -7.53
C GLU A 17 -13.72 19.91 -6.03
N ALA A 18 -14.99 20.00 -5.63
CA ALA A 18 -15.40 19.92 -4.23
C ALA A 18 -15.00 18.56 -3.63
N GLY A 19 -15.15 17.47 -4.40
CA GLY A 19 -14.71 16.13 -4.00
C GLY A 19 -13.21 16.04 -3.73
N TYR A 20 -12.39 16.63 -4.62
CA TYR A 20 -10.94 16.69 -4.42
C TYR A 20 -10.55 17.62 -3.25
N ALA A 21 -11.29 18.70 -3.01
CA ALA A 21 -11.10 19.55 -1.85
C ALA A 21 -11.38 18.79 -0.54
N ALA A 22 -12.48 18.02 -0.48
CA ALA A 22 -12.77 17.13 0.66
C ALA A 22 -11.69 16.06 0.86
N LEU A 23 -11.11 15.53 -0.22
CA LEU A 23 -10.02 14.57 -0.11
C LEU A 23 -8.75 15.19 0.50
N ARG A 24 -8.42 16.44 0.17
CA ARG A 24 -7.27 17.17 0.74
C ARG A 24 -7.40 17.40 2.24
N THR A 25 -8.62 17.51 2.77
CA THR A 25 -8.89 17.63 4.21
C THR A 25 -9.08 16.27 4.90
N GLY A 26 -8.92 15.16 4.16
CA GLY A 26 -9.05 13.80 4.68
C GLY A 26 -10.48 13.27 4.77
N ASP A 27 -11.49 14.00 4.27
CA ASP A 27 -12.87 13.53 4.23
C ASP A 27 -13.14 12.64 3.01
N ARG A 28 -12.71 11.38 3.13
CA ARG A 28 -12.82 10.38 2.06
C ARG A 28 -14.26 10.01 1.74
N ARG A 29 -15.18 10.06 2.72
CA ARG A 29 -16.60 9.74 2.51
C ARG A 29 -17.24 10.82 1.65
N GLU A 30 -17.02 12.07 2.01
CA GLU A 30 -17.54 13.20 1.26
C GLU A 30 -16.93 13.28 -0.14
N ALA A 31 -15.62 13.06 -0.26
CA ALA A 31 -14.94 12.97 -1.56
C ALA A 31 -15.57 11.90 -2.47
N ALA A 32 -15.81 10.69 -1.95
CA ALA A 32 -16.43 9.62 -2.72
C ALA A 32 -17.89 9.94 -3.11
N ARG A 33 -18.65 10.59 -2.22
CA ARG A 33 -20.02 11.03 -2.47
C ARG A 33 -20.07 12.07 -3.61
N LEU A 34 -19.21 13.08 -3.55
CA LEU A 34 -19.13 14.16 -4.54
C LEU A 34 -18.64 13.67 -5.91
N LEU A 35 -17.64 12.79 -5.95
CA LEU A 35 -17.18 12.18 -7.20
C LEU A 35 -18.26 11.30 -7.86
N ARG A 36 -19.07 10.60 -7.07
CA ARG A 36 -20.22 9.86 -7.60
C ARG A 36 -21.28 10.83 -8.15
N ALA A 37 -21.62 11.87 -7.41
CA ALA A 37 -22.56 12.90 -7.87
C ALA A 37 -22.09 13.59 -9.16
N ALA A 38 -20.79 13.85 -9.31
CA ALA A 38 -20.20 14.37 -10.54
C ALA A 38 -20.47 13.44 -11.74
N LEU A 39 -20.24 12.13 -11.57
CA LEU A 39 -20.50 11.11 -12.58
C LEU A 39 -21.99 10.94 -12.92
N ASP A 40 -22.88 11.15 -11.95
CA ASP A 40 -24.33 11.04 -12.15
C ASP A 40 -24.90 12.30 -12.85
N SER A 41 -24.26 13.46 -12.67
CA SER A 41 -24.74 14.74 -13.21
C SER A 41 -24.50 14.93 -14.73
N ALA A 42 -23.54 14.21 -15.30
CA ALA A 42 -23.24 14.23 -16.73
C ALA A 42 -22.80 12.82 -17.21
N PRO A 43 -23.45 12.22 -18.24
CA PRO A 43 -23.18 10.85 -18.65
C PRO A 43 -21.72 10.59 -19.08
N GLU A 44 -21.11 11.53 -19.81
CA GLU A 44 -19.74 11.39 -20.34
C GLU A 44 -18.98 12.73 -20.45
N PRO A 45 -18.62 13.39 -19.34
CA PRO A 45 -17.59 14.42 -19.37
C PRO A 45 -16.25 13.81 -19.80
N ALA A 46 -15.38 14.60 -20.42
CA ALA A 46 -14.06 14.16 -20.86
C ALA A 46 -13.23 13.53 -19.71
N GLN A 47 -13.47 13.97 -18.47
CA GLN A 47 -12.79 13.51 -17.26
C GLN A 47 -13.48 12.31 -16.57
N ALA A 48 -14.62 11.80 -17.09
CA ALA A 48 -15.38 10.73 -16.44
C ALA A 48 -14.54 9.48 -16.16
N ALA A 49 -13.66 9.11 -17.08
CA ALA A 49 -12.76 7.97 -16.91
C ALA A 49 -11.83 8.15 -15.70
N GLN A 50 -11.29 9.36 -15.53
CA GLN A 50 -10.42 9.71 -14.41
C GLN A 50 -11.19 9.69 -13.09
N TRP A 51 -12.36 10.32 -13.01
CA TRP A 51 -13.17 10.33 -11.79
C TRP A 51 -13.62 8.92 -11.38
N ARG A 52 -13.97 8.06 -12.34
CA ARG A 52 -14.26 6.64 -12.07
C ARG A 52 -13.02 5.91 -11.54
N ALA A 53 -11.84 6.18 -12.09
CA ALA A 53 -10.60 5.59 -11.60
C ALA A 53 -10.28 6.04 -10.17
N ASP A 54 -10.47 7.33 -9.87
CA ASP A 54 -10.24 7.88 -8.53
C ASP A 54 -11.24 7.35 -7.51
N LEU A 55 -12.53 7.28 -7.87
CA LEU A 55 -13.55 6.67 -7.02
C LEU A 55 -13.22 5.19 -6.74
N ARG A 56 -12.82 4.42 -7.77
CA ARG A 56 -12.37 3.02 -7.61
C ARG A 56 -11.17 2.91 -6.66
N ARG A 57 -10.20 3.84 -6.75
CA ARG A 57 -9.04 3.88 -5.84
C ARG A 57 -9.47 4.20 -4.41
N LEU A 58 -10.37 5.17 -4.23
CA LEU A 58 -10.88 5.56 -2.91
C LEU A 58 -11.62 4.41 -2.21
N THR A 59 -12.39 3.63 -2.97
CA THR A 59 -13.20 2.52 -2.45
C THR A 59 -12.50 1.16 -2.49
N LYS A 60 -11.24 1.10 -2.96
CA LYS A 60 -10.48 -0.16 -3.05
C LYS A 60 -10.24 -0.71 -1.64
N ARG A 61 -10.75 -1.93 -1.40
CA ARG A 61 -10.62 -2.62 -0.12
C ARG A 61 -9.43 -3.56 -0.07
N VAL A 62 -9.18 -4.29 -1.15
CA VAL A 62 -8.16 -5.33 -1.19
C VAL A 62 -6.84 -4.75 -1.70
N PHE A 63 -5.74 -5.08 -1.03
CA PHE A 63 -4.40 -4.73 -1.47
C PHE A 63 -3.45 -5.92 -1.32
N VAL A 64 -2.41 -5.91 -2.15
CA VAL A 64 -1.31 -6.87 -2.10
C VAL A 64 -0.02 -6.06 -2.10
N SER A 65 0.93 -6.43 -1.26
CA SER A 65 2.28 -5.89 -1.27
C SER A 65 3.29 -7.01 -1.15
N SER A 66 4.44 -6.84 -1.78
CA SER A 66 5.57 -7.76 -1.66
C SER A 66 6.84 -6.97 -1.39
N TYR A 67 7.80 -7.64 -0.78
CA TYR A 67 9.14 -7.08 -0.60
C TYR A 67 10.18 -8.17 -0.76
N TRP A 68 11.38 -7.74 -1.14
CA TRP A 68 12.58 -8.55 -1.13
C TRP A 68 13.71 -7.70 -0.55
N VAL A 69 14.45 -8.28 0.38
CA VAL A 69 15.61 -7.65 1.00
C VAL A 69 16.79 -8.56 0.76
N ALA A 70 17.73 -8.10 -0.07
CA ALA A 70 19.00 -8.77 -0.28
C ALA A 70 20.01 -8.24 0.75
N ARG A 71 20.55 -9.13 1.59
CA ARG A 71 21.62 -8.82 2.54
C ARG A 71 22.73 -9.83 2.38
N ARG A 72 23.98 -9.37 2.52
CA ARG A 72 25.15 -10.26 2.60
C ARG A 72 25.13 -10.90 3.99
N ALA A 73 25.24 -12.23 4.04
CA ALA A 73 25.39 -12.93 5.31
C ALA A 73 26.72 -12.51 5.95
N LEU A 74 26.65 -11.82 7.08
CA LEU A 74 27.82 -11.56 7.91
C LEU A 74 28.09 -12.83 8.71
N GLY A 75 29.28 -13.40 8.55
CA GLY A 75 29.67 -14.71 9.07
C GLY A 75 29.78 -14.83 10.60
N GLN A 76 29.41 -13.80 11.35
CA GLN A 76 29.36 -13.80 12.80
C GLN A 76 27.98 -13.34 13.25
N ALA A 77 27.37 -14.13 14.14
CA ALA A 77 26.15 -13.75 14.85
C ALA A 77 26.47 -12.52 15.68
N ASP A 78 26.15 -11.35 15.14
CA ASP A 78 26.21 -10.09 15.84
C ASP A 78 25.42 -10.22 17.14
N VAL A 79 25.95 -9.74 18.26
CA VAL A 79 25.43 -9.98 19.61
C VAL A 79 24.07 -9.31 19.85
N LEU A 80 23.62 -8.50 18.89
CA LEU A 80 22.24 -7.99 18.78
C LEU A 80 21.24 -9.04 18.21
N ALA A 81 21.71 -10.22 17.80
CA ALA A 81 20.94 -11.30 17.15
C ALA A 81 20.11 -12.17 18.10
N GLY A 82 19.50 -11.57 19.13
CA GLY A 82 18.26 -12.11 19.69
C GLY A 82 17.15 -12.22 18.62
N GLN A 83 17.30 -11.49 17.50
CA GLN A 83 16.45 -11.57 16.32
C GLN A 83 17.22 -12.19 15.13
N ARG A 84 17.16 -13.53 15.02
CA ARG A 84 17.64 -14.28 13.83
C ARG A 84 17.04 -13.83 12.49
N ALA A 85 15.97 -13.02 12.52
CA ALA A 85 15.32 -12.46 11.35
C ALA A 85 16.15 -11.37 10.61
N LEU A 86 17.27 -10.90 11.17
CA LEU A 86 18.03 -9.76 10.61
C LEU A 86 19.31 -10.13 9.86
N THR A 87 19.71 -11.41 9.81
CA THR A 87 21.07 -11.81 9.41
C THR A 87 21.22 -12.29 7.96
N GLY A 88 20.14 -12.31 7.16
CA GLY A 88 20.17 -12.86 5.81
C GLY A 88 19.16 -12.26 4.84
N PRO A 89 19.15 -12.74 3.57
CA PRO A 89 18.12 -12.39 2.61
C PRO A 89 16.72 -12.74 3.14
N GLN A 90 15.72 -11.97 2.76
CA GLN A 90 14.34 -12.26 3.15
C GLN A 90 13.35 -11.72 2.13
N ALA A 91 12.23 -12.41 1.97
CA ALA A 91 11.13 -12.01 1.12
C ALA A 91 9.82 -12.08 1.89
N GLY A 92 8.84 -11.30 1.47
CA GLY A 92 7.50 -11.41 2.02
C GLY A 92 6.42 -10.99 1.05
N LEU A 93 5.24 -11.53 1.27
CA LEU A 93 4.01 -11.20 0.59
C LEU A 93 2.96 -10.88 1.65
N THR A 94 2.23 -9.79 1.48
CA THR A 94 1.10 -9.40 2.34
C THR A 94 -0.14 -9.22 1.47
N LEU A 95 -1.24 -9.84 1.89
CA LEU A 95 -2.59 -9.59 1.44
C LEU A 95 -3.30 -8.81 2.55
N GLY A 96 -4.11 -7.82 2.19
CA GLY A 96 -4.92 -7.12 3.17
C GLY A 96 -6.27 -6.67 2.64
N VAL A 97 -7.20 -6.51 3.58
CA VAL A 97 -8.55 -6.02 3.34
C VAL A 97 -8.80 -4.85 4.29
N ARG A 98 -9.05 -3.67 3.72
CA ARG A 98 -9.50 -2.50 4.45
C ARG A 98 -10.98 -2.63 4.78
N LEU A 99 -11.30 -2.62 6.07
CA LEU A 99 -12.66 -2.88 6.57
C LEU A 99 -13.63 -1.76 6.16
N ASP A 100 -13.19 -0.51 6.32
CA ASP A 100 -13.87 0.68 5.78
C ASP A 100 -12.85 1.56 5.02
N PRO A 101 -12.87 1.56 3.67
CA PRO A 101 -11.92 2.33 2.86
C PRO A 101 -12.15 3.84 2.89
N LEU A 102 -13.30 4.28 3.41
CA LEU A 102 -13.67 5.69 3.52
C LEU A 102 -13.54 6.22 4.96
N ALA A 103 -13.22 5.36 5.94
CA ALA A 103 -12.94 5.81 7.30
C ALA A 103 -11.73 6.75 7.32
N ARG A 104 -11.81 7.80 8.15
CA ARG A 104 -10.68 8.74 8.39
C ARG A 104 -9.49 8.03 9.06
N ARG A 105 -9.78 7.01 9.88
CA ARG A 105 -8.81 6.19 10.61
C ARG A 105 -9.02 4.72 10.25
N PRO A 106 -8.53 4.27 9.09
CA PRO A 106 -8.85 2.94 8.57
C PRO A 106 -8.19 1.84 9.41
N VAL A 107 -8.88 0.70 9.45
CA VAL A 107 -8.38 -0.57 9.97
C VAL A 107 -8.31 -1.56 8.80
N ASP A 108 -7.18 -2.24 8.67
CA ASP A 108 -6.97 -3.30 7.71
C ASP A 108 -6.84 -4.64 8.45
N ALA A 109 -7.48 -5.68 7.94
CA ALA A 109 -7.14 -7.06 8.27
C ALA A 109 -6.06 -7.54 7.29
N THR A 110 -5.01 -8.17 7.81
CA THR A 110 -3.83 -8.57 7.01
C THR A 110 -3.51 -10.04 7.19
N ALA A 111 -3.02 -10.65 6.12
CA ALA A 111 -2.39 -11.95 6.09
C ALA A 111 -1.05 -11.79 5.38
N ARG A 112 0.04 -12.30 5.96
CA ARG A 112 1.35 -12.26 5.33
C ARG A 112 2.09 -13.58 5.45
N ILE A 113 2.97 -13.83 4.50
CA ILE A 113 3.94 -14.92 4.52
C ILE A 113 5.31 -14.30 4.32
N ASN A 114 6.28 -14.70 5.15
CA ASN A 114 7.67 -14.33 5.00
C ASN A 114 8.52 -15.59 4.84
N VAL A 115 9.54 -15.50 4.01
CA VAL A 115 10.49 -16.57 3.73
C VAL A 115 11.90 -16.02 3.86
N ALA A 116 12.72 -16.71 4.65
CA ALA A 116 14.17 -16.53 4.68
C ALA A 116 14.83 -17.82 4.18
N PRO A 117 15.72 -17.78 3.18
CA PRO A 117 16.45 -18.94 2.73
C PRO A 117 17.43 -19.43 3.80
N ALA A 118 17.92 -20.66 3.63
CA ALA A 118 18.92 -21.24 4.52
C ALA A 118 20.16 -20.34 4.60
N SER A 119 20.68 -20.17 5.82
CA SER A 119 21.89 -19.39 6.11
C SER A 119 22.62 -20.00 7.29
N ALA A 120 23.86 -19.56 7.54
CA ALA A 120 24.69 -20.07 8.65
C ALA A 120 23.99 -19.98 10.02
N GLY A 121 23.09 -19.02 10.23
CA GLY A 121 22.30 -18.87 11.47
C GLY A 121 20.90 -19.52 11.45
N VAL A 122 20.44 -19.98 10.28
CA VAL A 122 19.13 -20.62 10.09
C VAL A 122 19.30 -21.83 9.15
N PRO A 123 19.82 -22.96 9.65
CA PRO A 123 19.92 -24.19 8.87
C PRO A 123 18.52 -24.66 8.44
N GLY A 124 18.30 -24.83 7.13
CA GLY A 124 16.99 -25.19 6.57
C GLY A 124 16.11 -24.02 6.11
N GLY A 125 16.50 -22.78 6.42
CA GLY A 125 15.67 -21.59 6.13
C GLY A 125 14.50 -21.46 7.11
N GLN A 126 13.65 -20.46 6.89
CA GLN A 126 12.51 -20.18 7.75
C GLN A 126 11.31 -19.70 6.94
N ARG A 127 10.13 -20.23 7.25
CA ARG A 127 8.85 -19.79 6.70
C ARG A 127 7.87 -19.48 7.82
N GLN A 128 7.28 -18.29 7.77
CA GLN A 128 6.34 -17.86 8.79
C GLN A 128 5.17 -17.11 8.17
N ALA A 129 3.96 -17.52 8.53
CA ALA A 129 2.75 -16.78 8.25
C ALA A 129 2.42 -15.85 9.41
N ALA A 130 1.66 -14.79 9.12
CA ALA A 130 1.04 -13.98 10.14
C ALA A 130 -0.35 -13.52 9.72
N LEU A 131 -1.26 -13.43 10.69
CA LEU A 131 -2.61 -12.89 10.54
C LEU A 131 -2.80 -11.79 11.57
N GLY A 132 -3.35 -10.64 11.18
CA GLY A 132 -3.47 -9.54 12.11
C GLY A 132 -4.35 -8.39 11.67
N LEU A 133 -4.32 -7.35 12.49
CA LEU A 133 -4.99 -6.09 12.25
C LEU A 133 -3.97 -4.96 12.24
N ALA A 134 -4.18 -3.97 11.36
CA ALA A 134 -3.39 -2.76 11.28
C ALA A 134 -4.31 -1.53 11.34
N TRP A 135 -4.05 -0.61 12.26
CA TRP A 135 -4.81 0.61 12.49
C TRP A 135 -3.96 1.85 12.16
N ARG A 136 -4.57 2.82 11.48
CA ARG A 136 -3.95 4.13 11.15
C ARG A 136 -4.58 5.25 11.98
N PRO A 137 -4.11 5.49 13.22
CA PRO A 137 -4.74 6.44 14.14
C PRO A 137 -4.71 7.90 13.66
N LEU A 138 -3.67 8.30 12.92
CA LEU A 138 -3.49 9.68 12.45
C LEU A 138 -4.10 9.95 11.06
N GLY A 139 -4.67 8.93 10.42
CA GLY A 139 -5.06 9.01 9.01
C GLY A 139 -3.84 8.97 8.08
N GLY A 140 -4.03 8.43 6.88
CA GLY A 140 -2.90 8.17 5.96
C GLY A 140 -1.83 7.25 6.56
N ASP A 141 -0.63 7.23 5.98
CA ASP A 141 0.45 6.30 6.36
C ASP A 141 1.49 6.90 7.33
N ALA A 142 1.13 7.99 8.03
CA ALA A 142 2.03 8.66 8.98
C ALA A 142 2.36 7.78 10.20
N LEU A 143 1.37 7.05 10.70
CA LEU A 143 1.52 6.07 11.78
C LEU A 143 0.58 4.90 11.54
N VAL A 144 1.14 3.69 11.62
CA VAL A 144 0.44 2.40 11.55
C VAL A 144 0.79 1.61 12.79
N LEU A 145 -0.23 1.17 13.52
CA LEU A 145 -0.11 0.25 14.65
C LEU A 145 -0.68 -1.09 14.22
N ALA A 146 0.07 -2.18 14.38
CA ALA A 146 -0.37 -3.51 13.98
C ALA A 146 -0.18 -4.52 15.11
N ALA A 147 -1.10 -5.47 15.19
CA ALA A 147 -1.02 -6.63 16.07
C ALA A 147 -1.26 -7.88 15.23
N GLU A 148 -0.34 -8.85 15.30
CA GLU A 148 -0.33 -10.02 14.44
C GLU A 148 -0.06 -11.29 15.24
N ARG A 149 -0.81 -12.33 14.94
CA ARG A 149 -0.51 -13.70 15.35
C ARG A 149 0.47 -14.30 14.35
N LEU A 150 1.66 -14.68 14.82
CA LEU A 150 2.67 -15.39 14.03
C LEU A 150 2.42 -16.89 14.09
N VAL A 151 2.52 -17.55 12.94
CA VAL A 151 2.36 -19.01 12.80
C VAL A 151 3.56 -19.58 12.07
N ALA A 152 4.27 -20.50 12.71
CA ALA A 152 5.35 -21.26 12.09
C ALA A 152 4.75 -22.17 11.00
N LEU A 153 5.28 -22.09 9.78
CA LEU A 153 4.86 -22.97 8.67
C LEU A 153 5.75 -24.21 8.55
N ASP A 154 6.90 -24.17 9.21
CA ASP A 154 7.90 -25.23 9.29
C ASP A 154 8.45 -25.32 10.73
N GLY A 155 9.31 -26.32 10.99
CA GLY A 155 9.92 -26.53 12.30
C GLY A 155 10.95 -25.47 12.73
N SER A 156 11.22 -24.45 11.91
CA SER A 156 12.17 -23.38 12.21
C SER A 156 11.50 -22.03 12.54
N GLY A 157 10.20 -21.90 12.32
CA GLY A 157 9.40 -20.76 12.76
C GLY A 157 9.02 -20.80 14.25
N ARG A 158 8.46 -19.69 14.75
CA ARG A 158 7.85 -19.61 16.08
C ARG A 158 6.38 -19.19 15.99
N ASN A 159 5.55 -19.78 16.85
CA ASN A 159 4.19 -19.33 17.09
C ASN A 159 4.22 -18.26 18.19
N ASP A 160 3.86 -17.03 17.86
CA ASP A 160 4.04 -15.89 18.78
C ASP A 160 3.04 -14.77 18.47
N TRP A 161 3.06 -13.71 19.26
CA TRP A 161 2.37 -12.46 18.97
C TRP A 161 3.37 -11.36 18.65
N LEU A 162 3.04 -10.53 17.67
CA LEU A 162 3.85 -9.41 17.25
C LEU A 162 3.02 -8.13 17.27
N ALA A 163 3.45 -7.16 18.07
CA ALA A 163 3.00 -5.78 17.97
C ALA A 163 4.02 -4.96 17.18
N ARG A 164 3.55 -4.13 16.24
CA ARG A 164 4.41 -3.26 15.42
C ARG A 164 3.86 -1.84 15.41
N ALA A 165 4.76 -0.87 15.52
CA ALA A 165 4.50 0.51 15.18
C ALA A 165 5.43 0.89 14.03
N SER A 166 4.86 1.39 12.94
CA SER A 166 5.63 1.88 11.79
C SER A 166 5.06 3.21 11.34
N GLY A 167 5.93 4.13 10.98
CA GLY A 167 5.55 5.45 10.48
C GLY A 167 6.68 6.03 9.67
N GLY A 168 6.36 7.01 8.84
CA GLY A 168 7.33 7.73 8.04
C GLY A 168 6.94 9.19 7.98
N VAL A 169 7.91 10.06 8.21
CA VAL A 169 7.80 11.49 7.93
C VAL A 169 8.61 11.77 6.67
N GLY A 170 7.93 12.17 5.59
CA GLY A 170 8.59 12.48 4.34
C GLY A 170 7.59 12.84 3.25
N ARG A 171 7.97 13.78 2.38
CA ARG A 171 7.31 13.95 1.08
C ARG A 171 7.84 12.82 0.20
N GLY A 172 7.18 11.66 0.22
CA GLY A 172 7.65 10.49 -0.53
C GLY A 172 7.79 10.77 -2.03
N PHE A 173 8.72 10.08 -2.71
CA PHE A 173 8.76 9.95 -4.17
C PHE A 173 7.72 8.92 -4.68
N GLY A 174 6.51 8.94 -4.10
CA GLY A 174 5.36 8.18 -4.60
C GLY A 174 4.47 9.13 -5.40
N PRO A 175 3.70 8.63 -6.40
CA PRO A 175 3.03 9.49 -7.36
C PRO A 175 2.08 10.44 -6.64
N THR A 176 2.52 11.71 -6.50
CA THR A 176 1.65 12.86 -6.63
C THR A 176 0.78 12.65 -7.87
N LEU A 177 -0.40 13.25 -7.88
CA LEU A 177 -1.47 13.09 -8.87
C LEU A 177 -1.10 13.49 -10.32
N GLU A 178 0.15 13.38 -10.73
CA GLU A 178 0.67 13.68 -12.06
C GLU A 178 1.44 12.47 -12.63
N ALA A 179 0.95 12.04 -13.79
CA ALA A 179 1.65 11.34 -14.86
C ALA A 179 1.83 9.79 -14.81
N PRO A 180 1.80 9.14 -16.00
CA PRO A 180 1.64 7.70 -16.16
C PRO A 180 2.95 6.93 -16.00
N ASN A 181 2.83 5.67 -15.57
CA ASN A 181 3.91 4.70 -15.47
C ASN A 181 4.72 4.60 -16.78
N VAL A 182 5.98 5.05 -16.76
CA VAL A 182 6.99 4.63 -17.72
C VAL A 182 7.92 3.66 -17.00
N GLY A 183 8.02 2.44 -17.53
CA GLY A 183 8.81 1.36 -16.97
C GLY A 183 10.31 1.67 -17.02
N PHE A 184 11.02 1.24 -15.98
CA PHE A 184 12.47 1.19 -16.01
C PHE A 184 12.93 -0.19 -16.50
N MET A 185 13.30 -0.22 -17.79
CA MET A 185 14.12 -1.24 -18.41
C MET A 185 15.58 -0.95 -18.02
N ARG A 186 16.27 -1.91 -17.38
CA ARG A 186 17.69 -1.77 -17.05
C ARG A 186 18.51 -2.38 -18.19
N ALA A 187 19.16 -1.52 -18.98
CA ALA A 187 20.14 -1.94 -19.97
C ALA A 187 21.46 -2.34 -19.29
N SER A 188 21.97 -3.54 -19.59
CA SER A 188 23.32 -3.96 -19.26
C SER A 188 24.24 -3.68 -20.46
N MET A 189 25.16 -2.71 -20.32
CA MET A 189 26.29 -2.55 -21.23
C MET A 189 27.35 -3.60 -20.89
N GLY A 190 27.59 -4.54 -21.81
CA GLY A 190 28.79 -5.37 -21.81
C GLY A 190 29.95 -4.59 -22.40
N ARG A 191 31.06 -4.48 -21.66
CA ARG A 191 32.38 -4.25 -22.26
C ARG A 191 32.98 -5.62 -22.57
N ARG A 192 33.25 -5.85 -23.85
CA ARG A 192 34.21 -6.87 -24.28
C ARG A 192 35.61 -6.30 -24.08
N LEU A 193 36.53 -7.16 -23.64
CA LEU A 193 37.95 -7.03 -23.94
C LEU A 193 38.16 -7.36 -25.42
#